data_AF-A0A7W5MLG8-F1
#
_entry.id   AF-A0A7W5MLG8-F1
#
_cell.length_a   1.000
_cell.length_b   1.000
_cell.length_c   1.000
_cell.angle_alpha   90.00
_cell.angle_beta   90.00
_cell.angle_gamma   90.00
#
_symmetry.space_group_name_H-M   'P 1'
#
loop_
_entity.id
_entity.type
_entity.pdbx_description
1 polymer ?
#
loop_
_entity_poly.entity_id
_entity_poly.type
_entity_poly.pdbx_seq_one_letter_code
_entity_poly.pdbx_strand_id
1 'polypeptide(L)' 'MSTITTRRDQRDTAAAARRVGGYQELVRLANERRHSAGGTVARDATTGRWGVRRDRDPD' A
#
# COMPACT_ATOMS: atom_id res chain seq x y z
N MET A 1 10.36 -0.94 22.72
CA MET A 1 9.20 -1.75 22.28
C MET A 1 9.68 -2.63 21.14
N SER A 2 9.87 -3.94 21.36
CA SER A 2 10.27 -4.85 20.28
C SER A 2 9.02 -5.32 19.54
N THR A 3 8.89 -4.95 18.27
CA THR A 3 7.85 -5.49 17.39
C THR A 3 8.25 -6.91 17.03
N ILE A 4 7.62 -7.91 17.65
CA ILE A 4 7.78 -9.31 17.25
C ILE A 4 7.05 -9.45 15.91
N THR A 5 7.79 -9.48 14.80
CA THR A 5 7.23 -9.81 13.49
C THR A 5 7.30 -11.32 13.29
N THR A 6 6.17 -11.94 12.96
CA THR A 6 6.17 -13.36 12.66
C THR A 6 6.81 -13.61 11.29
N ARG A 7 7.30 -14.84 11.05
CA ARG A 7 7.76 -15.25 9.71
C ARG A 7 6.67 -15.08 8.64
N ARG A 8 5.40 -15.18 9.03
CA ARG A 8 4.25 -14.96 8.15
C ARG A 8 4.17 -13.50 7.73
N ASP A 9 4.23 -12.58 8.69
CA ASP A 9 4.18 -11.13 8.43
C ASP A 9 5.33 -10.70 7.50
N GLN A 10 6.52 -11.26 7.70
CA GLN A 10 7.68 -10.99 6.85
C GLN A 10 7.46 -11.45 5.40
N ARG A 11 6.86 -12.63 5.20
CA ARG A 11 6.54 -13.14 3.85
C ARG A 11 5.46 -12.31 3.18
N ASP A 12 4.41 -11.96 3.92
CA ASP A 12 3.29 -11.17 3.39
C ASP A 12 3.77 -9.76 3.02
N THR A 13 4.63 -9.16 3.86
CA THR A 13 5.28 -7.88 3.57
C THR A 13 6.17 -7.96 2.33
N ALA A 14 6.98 -9.02 2.20
CA ALA A 14 7.81 -9.22 1.03
C ALA A 14 6.98 -9.41 -0.25
N ALA A 15 5.86 -10.14 -0.17
CA ALA A 15 4.94 -10.31 -1.29
C ALA A 15 4.28 -8.98 -1.69
N ALA A 16 3.83 -8.18 -0.71
CA ALA A 16 3.29 -6.86 -0.95
C ALA A 16 4.32 -5.92 -1.58
N ALA A 17 5.56 -5.91 -1.08
CA ALA A 17 6.65 -5.12 -1.65
C ALA A 17 6.89 -5.49 -3.11
N ARG A 18 6.98 -6.78 -3.46
CA ARG A 18 7.13 -7.21 -4.86
C ARG A 18 5.98 -6.76 -5.74
N ARG A 19 4.74 -6.82 -5.24
CA ARG A 19 3.54 -6.39 -5.98
C ARG A 19 3.56 -4.91 -6.32
N VAL A 20 4.05 -4.07 -5.41
CA VAL A 20 4.00 -2.60 -5.55
C VAL A 20 5.26 -1.97 -6.14
N GLY A 21 6.28 -2.76 -6.44
CA GLY A 21 7.54 -2.29 -7.05
C GLY A 21 8.71 -2.11 -6.08
N GLY A 22 8.58 -2.58 -4.83
CA GLY A 22 9.65 -2.61 -3.84
C GLY A 22 9.20 -2.10 -2.46
N TYR A 23 10.10 -2.17 -1.49
CA TYR A 23 9.83 -1.72 -0.11
C TYR A 23 9.63 -0.20 -0.02
N GLN A 24 10.37 0.58 -0.79
CA GLN A 24 10.22 2.05 -0.79
C GLN A 24 8.81 2.46 -1.27
N GLU A 25 8.33 1.86 -2.36
CA GLU A 25 6.97 2.10 -2.85
C GLU A 25 5.90 1.57 -1.90
N LEU A 26 6.15 0.45 -1.21
CA LEU A 26 5.25 -0.05 -0.17
C LEU A 26 5.10 0.93 1.00
N VAL A 27 6.22 1.48 1.49
CA VAL A 27 6.20 2.48 2.57
C VAL A 27 5.51 3.77 2.11
N ARG A 28 5.81 4.24 0.89
CA ARG A 28 5.14 5.40 0.31
C ARG A 28 3.62 5.19 0.23
N LEU A 29 3.18 4.06 -0.30
CA LEU A 29 1.77 3.72 -0.43
C LEU A 29 1.08 3.59 0.93
N ALA A 30 1.76 3.02 1.93
CA ALA A 30 1.25 2.94 3.29
C ALA A 30 1.06 4.34 3.92
N ASN A 31 2.00 5.26 3.68
CA ASN A 31 1.88 6.65 4.11
C ASN A 31 0.74 7.36 3.38
N GLU A 32 0.63 7.21 2.05
CA GLU A 32 -0.47 7.77 1.26
C GLU A 32 -1.83 7.30 1.79
N ARG A 33 -1.96 6.01 2.12
CA ARG A 33 -3.17 5.42 2.72
C ARG A 33 -3.47 5.96 4.11
N ARG A 34 -2.46 6.19 4.94
CA ARG A 34 -2.64 6.77 6.28
C ARG A 34 -3.12 8.23 6.23
N HIS A 35 -2.71 8.97 5.20
CA HIS A 35 -3.06 10.38 5.02
C HIS A 35 -4.29 10.62 4.13
N SER A 36 -4.87 9.57 3.56
CA SER A 36 -6.14 9.65 2.83
C SER A 36 -7.30 9.42 3.79
N ALA A 37 -8.41 10.13 3.58
CA ALA A 37 -9.63 10.04 4.39
C ALA A 37 -10.43 8.72 4.15
N GLY A 38 -9.75 7.66 3.71
CA GLY A 38 -10.36 6.48 3.11
C GLY A 38 -10.08 6.39 1.61
N GLY A 39 -10.23 5.18 1.07
CA GLY A 39 -10.00 4.88 -0.34
C GLY A 39 -9.47 3.49 -0.61
N THR A 40 -9.67 3.05 -1.84
CA THR A 40 -9.23 1.76 -2.35
C THR A 40 -7.82 1.86 -2.94
N VAL A 41 -6.94 0.93 -2.56
CA VAL A 41 -5.61 0.78 -3.18
C VAL A 41 -5.79 0.18 -4.57
N ALA A 42 -5.39 0.92 -5.60
CA ALA A 42 -5.52 0.52 -6.99
C ALA A 42 -4.22 0.74 -7.77
N ARG A 43 -4.01 -0.07 -8.80
CA ARG A 43 -2.95 0.16 -9.79
C ARG A 43 -3.47 1.10 -10.86
N ASP A 44 -2.78 2.20 -11.06
CA ASP A 44 -3.04 3.14 -12.14
C ASP A 44 -2.72 2.48 -13.49
N ALA A 45 -3.64 2.57 -14.45
CA ALA A 45 -3.54 1.85 -15.71
C ALA A 45 -2.57 2.49 -16.71
N THR A 46 -2.30 3.79 -16.60
CA THR A 46 -1.44 4.53 -17.55
C THR A 46 0.02 4.52 -17.10
N THR A 47 0.26 4.64 -15.80
CA THR A 47 1.60 4.67 -15.20
C THR A 47 2.02 3.32 -14.61
N GLY A 48 1.07 2.40 -14.41
CA GLY A 48 1.32 1.11 -13.77
C GLY A 48 1.61 1.20 -12.27
N ARG A 49 1.54 2.40 -11.68
CA ARG A 49 1.91 2.67 -10.29
C ARG A 49 0.74 2.42 -9.33
N TRP A 50 1.02 1.93 -8.14
CA TRP A 50 0.02 1.78 -7.09
C TRP A 50 -0.25 3.10 -6.37
N GLY A 51 -1.51 3.40 -6.07
CA GLY A 51 -1.92 4.60 -5.33
C GLY A 51 -3.24 4.37 -4.59
N VAL A 52 -3.65 5.36 -3.81
CA VAL A 52 -4.95 5.33 -3.12
C VAL A 52 -5.96 6.14 -3.92
N ARG A 53 -6.98 5.47 -4.44
CA ARG A 53 -8.13 6.13 -5.06
C ARG A 53 -9.14 6.40 -3.97
N ARG A 54 -9.53 7.66 -3.77
CA ARG A 54 -10.66 7.99 -2.92
C ARG A 54 -11.90 7.31 -3.49
N ASP A 55 -12.61 6.59 -2.64
CA ASP A 55 -13.97 6.17 -2.96
C ASP A 55 -14.75 7.50 -3.01
N ARG A 56 -15.19 7.88 -4.21
CA ARG A 56 -15.85 9.17 -4.44
C ARG A 56 -17.00 9.33 -3.44
N ASP A 57 -17.09 10.47 -2.76
CA ASP A 57 -18.33 10.86 -2.08
C ASP A 57 -19.48 10.71 -3.08
N PRO A 58 -20.56 9.98 -2.75
CA PRO A 58 -21.76 10.07 -3.55
C PRO A 58 -22.24 11.52 -3.48
N ASP A 59 -22.30 12.18 -4.65
CA ASP A 59 -23.00 13.46 -4.84
C ASP A 59 -24.44 13.39 -4.27
#